data_AF-A0A381RRD1-F1
#
_entry.id   AF-A0A381RRD1-F1
#
_cell.length_a   1.000
_cell.length_b   1.000
_cell.length_c   1.000
_cell.angle_alpha   90.00
_cell.angle_beta   90.00
_cell.angle_gamma   90.00
#
_symmetry.space_group_name_H-M   'P 1'
#
loop_
_entity.id
_entity.type
_entity.pdbx_description
1 polymer ?
#
loop_
_entity_poly.entity_id
_entity_poly.type
_entity_poly.pdbx_seq_one_letter_code
_entity_poly.pdbx_strand_id
1 'polypeptide(L)'
;IINGLITSIMLETFILSRQMVLRLAFKTAIGMSMISMISMEIAMNVVDVLITGGAVLVWWVLPIMLLAGFITPLPYNYYRLKKFGQACH
;
A
#
# COMPACT_ATOMS: atom_id res chain seq x y z
N ILE A 1 -0.74 7.50 -9.00
CA ILE A 1 -1.88 6.70 -8.48
C ILE A 1 -2.21 5.49 -9.37
N ILE A 2 -3.05 5.59 -10.42
CA ILE A 2 -3.60 4.38 -11.11
C ILE A 2 -2.54 3.49 -11.77
N ASN A 3 -1.54 4.10 -12.43
CA ASN A 3 -0.52 3.33 -13.15
C ASN A 3 0.39 2.53 -12.20
N GLY A 4 0.76 3.10 -11.05
CA GLY A 4 1.57 2.43 -10.03
C GLY A 4 0.80 1.30 -9.32
N LEU A 5 -0.50 1.47 -9.14
CA LEU A 5 -1.38 0.42 -8.61
C LEU A 5 -1.49 -0.77 -9.56
N ILE A 6 -1.69 -0.52 -10.85
CA ILE A 6 -1.81 -1.61 -11.86
C ILE A 6 -0.50 -2.39 -11.97
N THR A 7 0.65 -1.72 -12.04
CA THR A 7 1.95 -2.39 -12.14
C THR A 7 2.26 -3.20 -10.89
N SER A 8 1.93 -2.69 -9.70
CA SER A 8 2.12 -3.40 -8.44
C SER A 8 1.23 -4.64 -8.33
N ILE A 9 -0.06 -4.53 -8.66
CA ILE A 9 -1.00 -5.67 -8.67
C ILE A 9 -0.56 -6.71 -9.71
N MET A 10 -0.12 -6.28 -10.89
CA MET A 10 0.41 -7.19 -11.92
C MET A 10 1.64 -7.94 -11.41
N LEU A 11 2.58 -7.24 -10.76
CA LEU A 11 3.79 -7.84 -10.22
C LEU A 11 3.49 -8.82 -9.07
N GLU A 12 2.65 -8.42 -8.10
CA GLU A 12 2.21 -9.29 -7.01
C GLU A 12 1.47 -10.52 -7.55
N THR A 13 0.55 -10.34 -8.50
CA THR A 13 -0.17 -11.45 -9.14
C THR A 13 0.79 -12.37 -9.90
N PHE A 14 1.78 -11.83 -10.60
CA PHE A 14 2.79 -12.61 -11.32
C PHE A 14 3.63 -13.45 -10.36
N ILE A 15 4.11 -12.88 -9.27
CA ILE A 15 4.88 -13.60 -8.24
C ILE A 15 4.02 -14.68 -7.57
N LEU A 16 2.79 -14.34 -7.15
CA LEU A 16 1.85 -15.27 -6.51
C LEU A 16 1.40 -16.39 -7.44
N SER A 17 1.35 -16.16 -8.77
CA SER A 17 1.02 -17.19 -9.76
C SER A 17 2.03 -18.34 -9.83
N ARG A 18 3.23 -18.15 -9.27
CA ARG A 18 4.25 -19.20 -9.14
C ARG A 18 4.01 -20.10 -7.92
N GLN A 19 3.19 -19.68 -6.97
CA GLN A 19 2.92 -20.41 -5.73
C GLN A 19 1.46 -20.90 -5.63
N MET A 20 0.54 -20.32 -6.40
CA MET A 20 -0.91 -20.56 -6.30
C MET A 20 -1.58 -20.57 -7.68
N VAL A 21 -2.78 -21.15 -7.77
CA VAL A 21 -3.63 -21.09 -8.97
C VAL A 21 -3.91 -19.62 -9.33
N LEU A 22 -3.84 -19.26 -10.62
CA LEU A 22 -3.93 -17.88 -11.11
C LEU A 22 -5.14 -17.10 -10.60
N ARG A 23 -6.31 -17.77 -10.49
CA ARG A 23 -7.54 -17.21 -9.91
C ARG A 23 -7.41 -16.86 -8.43
N LEU A 24 -6.68 -17.69 -7.67
CA LEU A 24 -6.42 -17.47 -6.25
C LEU A 24 -5.35 -16.39 -6.07
N ALA A 25 -4.28 -16.41 -6.88
CA ALA A 25 -3.22 -15.39 -6.87
C ALA A 25 -3.79 -13.98 -7.07
N PHE A 26 -4.68 -13.78 -8.04
CA PHE A 26 -5.33 -12.49 -8.28
C PHE A 26 -6.23 -12.07 -7.12
N LYS A 27 -7.01 -13.00 -6.57
CA LYS A 27 -7.87 -12.74 -5.40
C LYS A 27 -7.04 -12.36 -4.16
N THR A 28 -5.89 -12.99 -3.98
CA THR A 28 -4.95 -12.73 -2.88
C THR A 28 -4.25 -11.39 -3.07
N ALA A 29 -3.73 -11.08 -4.25
CA ALA A 29 -3.10 -9.79 -4.57
C ALA A 29 -4.07 -8.63 -4.29
N ILE A 30 -5.33 -8.77 -4.74
CA ILE A 30 -6.37 -7.78 -4.46
C ILE A 30 -6.73 -7.71 -2.97
N GLY A 31 -6.94 -8.85 -2.32
CA GLY A 31 -7.46 -8.92 -0.96
C GLY A 31 -6.46 -8.62 0.16
N MET A 32 -5.17 -8.84 -0.08
CA MET A 32 -4.12 -8.64 0.92
C MET A 32 -3.59 -7.20 0.91
N SER A 33 -3.53 -6.56 -0.27
CA SER A 33 -2.71 -5.36 -0.46
C SER A 33 -3.44 -4.13 -0.99
N MET A 34 -4.58 -4.25 -1.69
CA MET A 34 -5.13 -3.08 -2.43
C MET A 34 -5.52 -1.89 -1.56
N ILE A 35 -6.18 -2.10 -0.43
CA ILE A 35 -6.63 -0.99 0.43
C ILE A 35 -5.42 -0.27 1.03
N SER A 36 -4.40 -1.02 1.42
CA SER A 36 -3.15 -0.50 1.99
C SER A 36 -2.28 0.19 0.93
N MET A 37 -2.27 -0.32 -0.30
CA MET A 37 -1.55 0.28 -1.43
C MET A 37 -2.19 1.60 -1.86
N ILE A 38 -3.52 1.65 -1.94
CA ILE A 38 -4.26 2.89 -2.23
C ILE A 38 -4.03 3.92 -1.12
N SER A 39 -4.14 3.52 0.15
CA SER A 39 -3.97 4.44 1.27
C SER A 39 -2.55 4.99 1.37
N MET A 40 -1.54 4.17 1.10
CA MET A 40 -0.13 4.60 1.05
C MET A 40 0.11 5.61 -0.08
N GLU A 41 -0.31 5.31 -1.32
CA GLU A 41 -0.14 6.20 -2.47
C GLU A 41 -0.84 7.56 -2.25
N ILE A 42 -2.05 7.53 -1.70
CA ILE A 42 -2.81 8.76 -1.38
C ILE A 42 -2.10 9.55 -0.27
N ALA A 43 -1.65 8.90 0.81
CA ALA A 43 -0.99 9.58 1.92
C ALA A 43 0.29 10.27 1.48
N MET A 44 1.14 9.60 0.70
CA MET A 44 2.37 10.19 0.18
C MET A 44 2.09 11.40 -0.70
N ASN A 45 1.10 11.30 -1.60
CA ASN A 45 0.71 12.42 -2.46
C ASN A 45 0.09 13.59 -1.67
N VAL A 46 -0.70 13.30 -0.64
CA VAL A 46 -1.30 14.33 0.24
C VAL A 46 -0.22 15.04 1.05
N VAL A 47 0.74 14.30 1.62
CA VAL A 47 1.87 14.86 2.37
C VAL A 47 2.75 15.72 1.49
N ASP A 48 2.99 15.30 0.25
CA ASP A 48 3.77 16.08 -0.71
C ASP A 48 3.10 17.42 -1.05
N VAL A 49 1.79 17.40 -1.32
CA VAL A 49 1.01 18.62 -1.57
C VAL A 49 0.97 19.53 -0.33
N LEU A 50 0.83 18.97 0.86
CA LEU A 50 0.79 19.73 2.12
C LEU A 50 2.13 20.39 2.47
N ILE A 51 3.25 19.70 2.24
CA ILE A 51 4.58 20.17 2.67
C ILE A 51 5.24 21.01 1.58
N THR A 52 5.16 20.60 0.32
CA THR A 52 5.91 21.22 -0.78
C THR A 52 5.03 22.11 -1.67
N GLY A 53 3.70 22.08 -1.51
CA GLY A 53 2.77 22.87 -2.32
C GLY A 53 2.67 22.43 -3.79
N GLY A 54 3.27 21.29 -4.13
CA GLY A 54 3.36 20.72 -5.48
C GLY A 54 4.15 19.40 -5.47
N ALA A 55 4.19 18.70 -6.61
CA ALA A 55 4.83 17.40 -6.77
C ALA A 55 6.37 17.49 -6.89
N VAL A 56 7.03 18.08 -5.88
CA VAL A 56 8.49 18.33 -5.88
C VAL A 56 9.15 17.50 -4.79
N LEU A 57 9.95 16.52 -5.21
CA LEU A 57 10.73 15.68 -4.30
C LEU A 57 11.92 16.47 -3.72
N VAL A 58 11.76 16.95 -2.49
CA VAL A 58 12.84 17.57 -1.70
C VAL A 58 13.48 16.54 -0.77
N TRP A 59 14.81 16.57 -0.66
CA TRP A 59 15.59 15.55 0.08
C TRP A 59 15.19 15.41 1.56
N TRP A 60 14.76 16.48 2.20
CA TRP A 60 14.30 16.48 3.60
C TRP A 60 12.85 15.98 3.79
N VAL A 61 12.03 16.04 2.74
CA VAL A 61 10.61 15.63 2.79
C VAL A 61 10.47 14.13 2.54
N LEU A 62 11.39 13.54 1.79
CA LEU A 62 11.50 12.10 1.53
C LEU A 62 11.30 11.19 2.77
N PRO A 63 12.04 11.36 3.89
CA PRO A 63 11.85 10.52 5.07
C PRO A 63 10.46 10.70 5.71
N ILE A 64 9.91 11.92 5.70
CA ILE A 64 8.58 12.21 6.26
C ILE A 64 7.49 11.57 5.41
N MET A 65 7.62 11.65 4.09
CA MET A 65 6.70 11.04 3.13
C MET A 65 6.68 9.52 3.26
N LEU A 66 7.85 8.88 3.38
CA LEU A 66 7.97 7.44 3.60
C LEU A 66 7.34 7.00 4.94
N LEU A 67 7.59 7.74 6.02
CA LEU A 67 6.99 7.46 7.32
C LEU A 67 5.47 7.60 7.28
N ALA A 68 4.94 8.64 6.65
CA ALA A 68 3.50 8.81 6.49
C ALA A 68 2.89 7.68 5.65
N GLY A 69 3.51 7.33 4.51
CA GLY A 69 3.09 6.21 3.67
C GLY A 69 3.09 4.88 4.43
N PHE A 70 4.07 4.65 5.31
CA PHE A 70 4.16 3.44 6.13
C PHE A 70 3.13 3.40 7.28
N ILE A 71 2.94 4.52 7.98
CA ILE A 71 2.02 4.61 9.13
C ILE A 71 0.55 4.58 8.69
N THR A 72 0.22 5.07 7.49
CA THR A 72 -1.19 5.17 7.04
C THR A 72 -1.94 3.83 6.93
N PRO A 73 -1.38 2.75 6.33
CA PRO A 73 -2.08 1.46 6.24
C PRO A 73 -2.10 0.68 7.57
N LEU A 74 -1.18 0.97 8.50
CA LEU A 74 -1.03 0.31 9.80
C LEU A 74 -2.30 0.29 10.67
N PRO A 75 -2.97 1.43 10.98
CA PRO A 75 -4.16 1.44 11.85
C PRO A 75 -5.33 0.66 11.26
N TYR A 76 -5.53 0.71 9.94
CA TYR A 76 -6.55 -0.09 9.27
C TYR A 76 -6.25 -1.59 9.36
N ASN A 77 -4.98 -1.98 9.13
CA ASN A 77 -4.55 -3.36 9.22
C ASN A 77 -4.65 -3.90 10.65
N TYR A 78 -4.25 -3.10 11.64
CA TYR A 78 -4.34 -3.45 13.07
C TYR A 78 -5.78 -3.58 13.57
N TYR A 79 -6.67 -2.68 13.13
CA TYR A 79 -8.11 -2.79 13.42
C TYR A 79 -8.73 -4.06 12.83
N ARG A 80 -8.38 -4.41 11.58
CA ARG A 80 -8.82 -5.68 10.97
C ARG A 80 -8.33 -6.88 11.77
N LEU A 81 -7.03 -6.96 12.09
CA LEU A 81 -6.46 -8.06 12.86
C LEU A 81 -7.15 -8.23 14.23
N LYS A 82 -7.36 -7.12 14.94
CA LYS A 82 -8.09 -7.11 16.23
C LYS A 82 -9.54 -7.57 16.09
N LYS A 83 -10.24 -7.17 15.02
CA LYS A 83 -11.64 -7.55 14.78
C LYS A 83 -11.80 -9.03 14.40
N PHE A 84 -10.86 -9.58 13.63
CA PHE A 84 -10.90 -10.98 13.18
C PHE A 84 -10.19 -11.94 14.15
N GLY A 85 -9.67 -11.45 15.27
CA GLY A 85 -8.99 -12.28 16.28
C GLY A 85 -7.72 -12.97 15.78
N GLN A 86 -7.16 -12.51 14.65
CA GLN A 86 -5.93 -13.05 14.09
C GLN A 86 -4.76 -12.28 14.71
N ALA A 87 -4.14 -12.87 15.73
CA ALA A 87 -2.86 -12.39 16.25
C ALA A 87 -1.74 -13.09 15.48
N CYS A 88 -0.85 -12.32 14.85
CA CYS A 88 0.43 -12.84 14.40
C CYS A 88 1.32 -13.02 15.65
N HIS A 89 1.45 -14.28 16.11
CA HIS A 89 2.61 -14.73 16.88
C HIS A 89 3.51 -15.51 15.93
#